data_AF-A0A9E5L0Q4-F1
#
_entry.id   AF-A0A9E5L0Q4-F1
#
_cell.length_a   1.000
_cell.length_b   1.000
_cell.length_c   1.000
_cell.angle_alpha   90.00
_cell.angle_beta   90.00
_cell.angle_gamma   90.00
#
_symmetry.space_group_name_H-M   'P 1'
#
loop_
_entity.id
_entity.type
_entity.pdbx_description
1 polymer ?
#
loop_
_entity_poly.entity_id
_entity_poly.type
_entity_poly.pdbx_seq_one_letter_code
_entity_poly.pdbx_strand_id
1 'polypeptide(L)'
;MKKYKLAFLNKYQNKVNRGAETFVKEVSQRLSDKYEVDIVSDINYLDLLRKKYDLIIPTNGRFQVVITRLITWLTGGKMIVSGQSGMGWDDRVNLYSLPNYFIPISSEALKWAKKVNPFVKSVYIPNGVDIKKFKPDGEKINTDLKKPIILCVGALTKTKRIDLVIKAVSKIEDVSLLVVGKGEEENKLQTLGTSLLGSRFIITSFPYEKMPEVYRVADLFTLVSEP
;
A
#
# COMPACT_ATOMS: atom_id res chain seq x y z
N MET A 1 -11.92 1.08 33.04
CA MET A 1 -10.50 0.87 32.63
C MET A 1 -10.09 1.98 31.68
N LYS A 2 -8.90 2.57 31.83
CA LYS A 2 -8.38 3.56 30.89
C LYS A 2 -8.17 2.89 29.53
N LYS A 3 -8.86 3.37 28.50
CA LYS A 3 -8.66 2.92 27.12
C LYS A 3 -7.34 3.54 26.62
N TYR A 4 -6.42 2.73 26.08
CA TYR A 4 -5.21 3.29 25.46
C TYR A 4 -5.60 4.15 24.25
N LYS A 5 -4.94 5.29 24.09
CA LYS A 5 -5.18 6.27 23.02
C LYS A 5 -4.10 6.19 21.94
N LEU A 6 -4.52 5.94 20.71
CA LEU A 6 -3.68 5.65 19.55
C LEU A 6 -3.88 6.75 18.51
N ALA A 7 -2.81 7.10 17.78
CA ALA A 7 -2.90 7.98 16.62
C ALA A 7 -2.25 7.34 15.39
N PHE A 8 -2.96 7.35 14.27
CA PHE A 8 -2.38 7.13 12.94
C PHE A 8 -2.15 8.48 12.28
N LEU A 9 -0.92 8.78 11.83
CA LEU A 9 -0.63 10.03 11.12
C LEU A 9 -0.56 9.75 9.61
N ASN A 10 -1.59 10.14 8.85
CA ASN A 10 -1.67 9.91 7.41
C ASN A 10 -2.19 11.16 6.67
N LYS A 11 -1.26 11.96 6.11
CA LYS A 11 -1.56 13.20 5.38
C LYS A 11 -2.36 12.97 4.09
N TYR A 12 -2.26 11.77 3.55
CA TYR A 12 -2.87 11.38 2.29
C TYR A 12 -4.21 10.68 2.48
N GLN A 13 -4.70 10.50 3.72
CA GLN A 13 -5.96 9.84 3.97
C GLN A 13 -7.11 10.43 3.15
N ASN A 14 -7.78 9.57 2.36
CA ASN A 14 -8.88 9.89 1.46
C ASN A 14 -8.49 10.77 0.25
N LYS A 15 -7.20 10.84 -0.10
CA LYS A 15 -6.72 11.64 -1.25
C LYS A 15 -6.28 10.79 -2.42
N VAL A 16 -5.55 9.70 -2.17
CA VAL A 16 -4.90 8.92 -3.23
C VAL A 16 -5.47 7.50 -3.33
N ASN A 17 -6.20 7.05 -2.31
CA ASN A 17 -6.78 5.71 -2.18
C ASN A 17 -5.76 4.58 -2.49
N ARG A 18 -4.55 4.72 -1.94
CA ARG A 18 -3.44 3.76 -2.10
C ARG A 18 -3.28 2.83 -0.89
N GLY A 19 -2.29 1.93 -0.97
CA GLY A 19 -2.02 0.91 0.04
C GLY A 19 -1.90 1.43 1.47
N ALA A 20 -1.21 2.56 1.71
CA ALA A 20 -1.07 3.12 3.05
C ALA A 20 -2.39 3.65 3.63
N GLU A 21 -3.29 4.19 2.80
CA GLU A 21 -4.61 4.66 3.23
C GLU A 21 -5.54 3.50 3.56
N THR A 22 -5.52 2.46 2.72
CA THR A 22 -6.23 1.19 3.02
C THR A 22 -5.72 0.58 4.31
N PHE A 23 -4.40 0.50 4.50
CA PHE A 23 -3.78 0.02 5.73
C PHE A 23 -4.28 0.80 6.96
N VAL A 24 -4.21 2.14 6.92
CA VAL A 24 -4.65 2.96 8.05
C VAL A 24 -6.13 2.73 8.35
N LYS A 25 -7.00 2.83 7.34
CA LYS A 25 -8.46 2.64 7.49
C LYS A 25 -8.79 1.28 8.11
N GLU A 26 -8.24 0.22 7.53
CA GLU A 26 -8.53 -1.17 7.90
C GLU A 26 -8.01 -1.51 9.30
N VAL A 27 -6.79 -1.08 9.63
CA VAL A 27 -6.18 -1.37 10.94
C VAL A 27 -6.81 -0.50 12.02
N SER A 28 -7.04 0.79 11.77
CA SER A 28 -7.66 1.69 12.74
C SER A 28 -9.07 1.21 13.11
N GLN A 29 -9.88 0.81 12.13
CA GLN A 29 -11.25 0.34 12.37
C GLN A 29 -11.26 -0.90 13.28
N ARG A 30 -10.38 -1.88 13.03
CA ARG A 30 -10.28 -3.09 13.88
C ARG A 30 -9.74 -2.79 15.28
N LEU A 31 -8.88 -1.77 15.42
CA LEU A 31 -8.34 -1.38 16.73
C LEU A 31 -9.34 -0.55 17.55
N SER A 32 -10.27 0.17 16.92
CA SER A 32 -11.29 0.98 17.60
C SER A 32 -12.20 0.17 18.53
N ASP A 33 -12.38 -1.13 18.26
CA ASP A 33 -13.11 -2.06 19.13
C ASP A 33 -12.51 -2.12 20.54
N LYS A 34 -11.17 -1.99 20.66
CA LYS A 34 -10.43 -2.14 21.92
C LYS A 34 -9.78 -0.85 22.40
N TYR A 35 -9.49 0.09 21.50
CA TYR A 35 -8.71 1.29 21.78
C TYR A 35 -9.41 2.59 21.35
N GLU A 36 -9.00 3.74 21.90
CA GLU A 36 -9.39 5.04 21.35
C GLU A 36 -8.42 5.35 20.19
N VAL A 37 -8.93 5.54 18.97
CA VAL A 37 -8.09 5.65 17.77
C VAL A 37 -8.42 6.91 17.01
N ASP A 38 -7.45 7.82 16.91
CA ASP A 38 -7.53 9.03 16.09
C ASP A 38 -6.78 8.80 14.75
N ILE A 39 -7.41 9.13 13.62
CA ILE A 39 -6.73 9.25 12.33
C ILE A 39 -6.46 10.73 12.08
N VAL A 40 -5.20 11.14 12.12
CA VAL A 40 -4.77 12.53 11.99
C VAL A 40 -4.27 12.77 10.58
N SER A 41 -5.10 13.43 9.77
CA SER A 41 -4.79 13.80 8.38
C SER A 41 -4.20 15.20 8.24
N ASP A 42 -4.64 16.14 9.08
CA ASP A 42 -4.02 17.46 9.23
C ASP A 42 -3.11 17.45 10.46
N ILE A 43 -1.80 17.40 10.23
CA ILE A 43 -0.83 17.10 11.29
C ILE A 43 -0.38 18.39 11.93
N ASN A 44 -0.98 18.70 13.09
CA ASN A 44 -0.48 19.70 14.01
C ASN A 44 0.32 19.04 15.15
N TYR A 45 1.63 19.22 15.14
CA TYR A 45 2.52 18.62 16.13
C TYR A 45 2.31 19.13 17.56
N LEU A 46 1.80 20.36 17.75
CA LEU A 46 1.46 20.89 19.08
C LEU A 46 0.26 20.13 19.68
N ASP A 47 -0.70 19.75 18.84
CA ASP A 47 -1.85 18.96 19.30
C ASP A 47 -1.44 17.55 19.69
N LEU A 48 -0.44 16.96 19.02
CA LEU A 48 0.13 15.67 19.41
C LEU A 48 0.78 15.72 20.81
N LEU A 49 1.48 16.82 21.14
CA LEU A 49 2.05 17.04 22.47
C LEU A 49 0.96 17.20 23.55
N ARG A 50 -0.11 17.93 23.24
CA ARG A 50 -1.23 18.17 24.17
C ARG A 50 -2.08 16.93 24.42
N LYS A 51 -2.41 16.18 23.36
CA LYS A 51 -3.28 15.00 23.43
C LYS A 51 -2.64 13.78 24.11
N LYS A 52 -1.29 13.72 24.18
CA LYS A 52 -0.51 12.68 24.87
C LYS A 52 -0.98 11.25 24.54
N TYR A 53 -0.86 10.87 23.27
CA TYR A 53 -1.16 9.52 22.81
C TYR A 53 -0.22 8.48 23.45
N ASP A 54 -0.78 7.33 23.81
CA ASP A 54 0.00 6.18 24.31
C ASP A 54 0.80 5.50 23.19
N LEU A 55 0.29 5.57 21.94
CA LEU A 55 0.95 5.04 20.75
C LEU A 55 0.69 5.92 19.53
N ILE A 56 1.74 6.25 18.78
CA ILE A 56 1.65 6.97 17.50
C ILE A 56 2.24 6.12 16.37
N ILE A 57 1.51 6.02 15.25
CA ILE A 57 1.86 5.26 14.04
C ILE A 57 1.93 6.23 12.86
N PRO A 58 3.11 6.80 12.55
CA PRO A 58 3.29 7.64 11.37
C PRO A 58 3.36 6.79 10.10
N THR A 59 2.69 7.23 9.01
CA THR A 59 2.64 6.49 7.74
C THR A 59 3.16 7.27 6.53
N ASN A 60 3.60 8.53 6.68
CA ASN A 60 4.07 9.36 5.56
C ASN A 60 5.60 9.46 5.46
N GLY A 61 6.34 8.77 6.35
CA GLY A 61 7.81 8.70 6.33
C GLY A 61 8.53 10.05 6.54
N ARG A 62 9.83 10.07 6.23
CA ARG A 62 10.69 11.28 6.18
C ARG A 62 10.74 12.06 7.52
N PHE A 63 10.70 13.39 7.48
CA PHE A 63 10.76 14.22 8.68
C PHE A 63 9.61 13.98 9.66
N GLN A 64 8.45 13.47 9.21
CA GLN A 64 7.34 13.15 10.10
C GLN A 64 7.77 12.15 11.18
N VAL A 65 8.51 11.10 10.82
CA VAL A 65 8.91 10.07 11.80
C VAL A 65 9.90 10.61 12.83
N VAL A 66 10.79 11.52 12.42
CA VAL A 66 11.76 12.16 13.31
C VAL A 66 11.05 13.07 14.32
N ILE A 67 10.15 13.94 13.85
CA ILE A 67 9.39 14.84 14.73
C ILE A 67 8.48 14.04 15.66
N THR A 68 7.80 13.02 15.14
CA THR A 68 6.96 12.13 15.94
C THR A 68 7.78 11.45 17.03
N ARG A 69 9.03 11.05 16.75
CA ARG A 69 9.89 10.46 17.77
C ARG A 69 10.16 11.41 18.93
N LEU A 70 10.57 12.63 18.62
CA LEU A 70 10.83 13.67 19.63
C LEU A 70 9.60 13.88 20.52
N ILE A 71 8.42 13.96 19.91
CA ILE A 71 7.15 14.08 20.64
C ILE A 71 6.92 12.88 21.56
N THR A 72 7.12 11.65 21.07
CA THR A 72 6.93 10.44 21.90
C THR A 72 7.91 10.37 23.08
N TRP A 73 9.13 10.87 22.94
CA TRP A 73 10.07 11.00 24.07
C TRP A 73 9.60 12.02 25.11
N LEU A 74 9.07 13.17 24.66
CA LEU A 74 8.57 14.22 25.55
C LEU A 74 7.28 13.83 26.28
N THR A 75 6.39 13.07 25.63
CA THR A 75 5.09 12.69 26.20
C THR A 75 5.10 11.34 26.91
N GLY A 76 6.16 10.54 26.74
CA GLY A 76 6.24 9.16 27.23
C GLY A 76 5.50 8.12 26.37
N GLY A 77 4.90 8.54 25.26
CA GLY A 77 4.22 7.66 24.31
C GLY A 77 5.16 6.68 23.59
N LYS A 78 4.58 5.68 22.93
CA LYS A 78 5.32 4.75 22.07
C LYS A 78 5.17 5.12 20.60
N MET A 79 6.15 4.74 19.78
CA MET A 79 6.12 4.92 18.34
C MET A 79 6.32 3.57 17.64
N ILE A 80 5.40 3.23 16.74
CA ILE A 80 5.54 2.07 15.84
C ILE A 80 5.55 2.60 14.41
N VAL A 81 6.51 2.17 13.61
CA VAL A 81 6.58 2.56 12.20
C VAL A 81 6.38 1.33 11.33
N SER A 82 5.45 1.40 10.38
CA SER A 82 5.23 0.36 9.38
C SER A 82 5.98 0.70 8.09
N GLY A 83 6.78 -0.23 7.57
CA GLY A 83 7.61 -0.07 6.38
C GLY A 83 6.83 -0.14 5.08
N GLN A 84 5.89 0.80 4.87
CA GLN A 84 4.99 0.84 3.71
C GLN A 84 5.69 1.41 2.45
N SER A 85 6.83 2.09 2.60
CA SER A 85 7.58 2.70 1.49
C SER A 85 8.50 1.71 0.76
N GLY A 86 8.80 0.57 1.37
CA GLY A 86 9.75 -0.41 0.84
C GLY A 86 11.21 -0.10 1.20
N MET A 87 12.08 -1.07 0.94
CA MET A 87 13.51 -1.01 1.27
C MET A 87 14.18 0.15 0.50
N GLY A 88 14.58 1.19 1.21
CA GLY A 88 15.12 2.37 0.57
C GLY A 88 15.41 3.49 1.56
N TRP A 89 15.55 4.71 1.04
CA TRP A 89 15.88 5.87 1.84
C TRP A 89 14.83 6.18 2.92
N ASP A 90 13.55 6.13 2.57
CA ASP A 90 12.47 6.43 3.53
C ASP A 90 12.48 5.44 4.72
N ASP A 91 12.65 4.14 4.46
CA ASP A 91 12.72 3.15 5.54
C ASP A 91 14.05 3.21 6.33
N ARG A 92 15.14 3.70 5.73
CA ARG A 92 16.37 4.02 6.49
C ARG A 92 16.09 5.13 7.50
N VAL A 93 15.41 6.20 7.08
CA VAL A 93 15.01 7.29 7.98
C VAL A 93 14.07 6.77 9.08
N ASN A 94 13.12 5.90 8.73
CA ASN A 94 12.24 5.24 9.69
C ASN A 94 13.05 4.47 10.75
N LEU A 95 14.05 3.70 10.36
CA LEU A 95 14.90 2.94 11.28
C LEU A 95 15.79 3.85 12.14
N TYR A 96 16.40 4.90 11.57
CA TYR A 96 17.23 5.82 12.34
C TYR A 96 16.43 6.81 13.20
N SER A 97 15.11 6.88 13.04
CA SER A 97 14.22 7.55 13.99
C SER A 97 14.02 6.78 15.31
N LEU A 98 14.64 5.60 15.46
CA LEU A 98 14.64 4.77 16.67
C LEU A 98 13.22 4.48 17.23
N PRO A 99 12.28 3.97 16.41
CA PRO A 99 10.95 3.62 16.89
C PRO A 99 11.01 2.50 17.93
N ASN A 100 9.94 2.36 18.72
CA ASN A 100 9.82 1.23 19.65
C ASN A 100 9.71 -0.09 18.91
N TYR A 101 9.01 -0.11 17.77
CA TYR A 101 9.04 -1.20 16.82
C TYR A 101 9.02 -0.68 15.38
N PHE A 102 9.80 -1.34 14.52
CA PHE A 102 9.67 -1.23 13.07
C PHE A 102 8.97 -2.49 12.53
N ILE A 103 7.95 -2.31 11.69
CA ILE A 103 7.13 -3.39 11.15
C ILE A 103 7.35 -3.47 9.64
N PRO A 104 8.35 -4.25 9.18
CA PRO A 104 8.52 -4.57 7.77
C PRO A 104 7.38 -5.47 7.27
N ILE A 105 6.99 -5.29 6.01
CA ILE A 105 5.89 -6.02 5.37
C ILE A 105 6.34 -7.26 4.56
N SER A 106 7.63 -7.58 4.56
CA SER A 106 8.19 -8.81 3.97
C SER A 106 9.36 -9.36 4.79
N SER A 107 9.69 -10.63 4.58
CA SER A 107 10.82 -11.29 5.26
C SER A 107 12.16 -10.69 4.83
N GLU A 108 12.26 -10.26 3.58
CA GLU A 108 13.39 -9.61 2.96
C GLU A 108 13.60 -8.23 3.59
N ALA A 109 12.53 -7.46 3.73
CA ALA A 109 12.57 -6.16 4.41
C ALA A 109 12.97 -6.29 5.88
N LEU A 110 12.58 -7.37 6.58
CA LEU A 110 13.06 -7.65 7.93
C LEU A 110 14.57 -7.92 7.96
N LYS A 111 15.07 -8.78 7.08
CA LYS A 111 16.52 -9.07 6.96
C LYS A 111 17.30 -7.79 6.66
N TRP A 112 16.80 -6.97 5.75
CA TRP A 112 17.39 -5.69 5.39
C TRP A 112 17.37 -4.71 6.57
N ALA A 113 16.24 -4.56 7.26
CA ALA A 113 16.09 -3.66 8.41
C ALA A 113 17.07 -3.98 9.53
N LYS A 114 17.26 -5.28 9.85
CA LYS A 114 18.24 -5.74 10.84
C LYS A 114 19.69 -5.40 10.47
N LYS A 115 20.01 -5.38 9.17
CA LYS A 115 21.33 -4.95 8.69
C LYS A 115 21.51 -3.43 8.76
N VAL A 116 20.45 -2.67 8.47
CA VAL A 116 20.49 -1.20 8.47
C VAL A 116 20.58 -0.65 9.90
N ASN A 117 19.77 -1.16 10.83
CA ASN A 117 19.83 -0.76 12.24
C ASN A 117 19.50 -1.93 13.17
N PRO A 118 20.51 -2.64 13.70
CA PRO A 118 20.30 -3.82 14.55
C PRO A 118 19.72 -3.48 15.94
N PHE A 119 19.75 -2.21 16.35
CA PHE A 119 19.26 -1.77 17.66
C PHE A 119 17.74 -1.55 17.69
N VAL A 120 17.10 -1.45 16.53
CA VAL A 120 15.64 -1.28 16.44
C VAL A 120 14.95 -2.64 16.44
N LYS A 121 14.03 -2.83 17.39
CA LYS A 121 13.18 -4.02 17.42
C LYS A 121 12.33 -4.08 16.16
N SER A 122 12.59 -5.06 15.32
CA SER A 122 11.89 -5.24 14.04
C SER A 122 11.11 -6.54 14.04
N VAL A 123 9.82 -6.49 13.73
CA VAL A 123 8.91 -7.65 13.71
C VAL A 123 8.17 -7.69 12.38
N TYR A 124 8.33 -8.79 11.64
CA TYR A 124 7.64 -8.98 10.37
C TYR A 124 6.15 -9.19 10.61
N ILE A 125 5.34 -8.28 10.07
CA ILE A 125 3.88 -8.41 10.00
C ILE A 125 3.46 -7.94 8.60
N PRO A 126 3.00 -8.86 7.72
CA PRO A 126 2.54 -8.48 6.39
C PRO A 126 1.19 -7.77 6.43
N ASN A 127 0.87 -7.04 5.36
CA ASN A 127 -0.48 -6.53 5.16
C ASN A 127 -1.46 -7.70 4.94
N GLY A 128 -2.65 -7.60 5.54
CA GLY A 128 -3.72 -8.58 5.35
C GLY A 128 -4.58 -8.28 4.13
N VAL A 129 -5.38 -9.28 3.72
CA VAL A 129 -6.45 -9.14 2.73
C VAL A 129 -7.78 -9.59 3.37
N ASP A 130 -8.86 -8.88 3.09
CA ASP A 130 -10.20 -9.30 3.51
C ASP A 130 -10.70 -10.43 2.60
N ILE A 131 -10.61 -11.66 3.10
CA ILE A 131 -11.03 -12.88 2.41
C ILE A 131 -12.55 -13.01 2.25
N LYS A 132 -13.35 -12.22 2.99
CA LYS A 132 -14.81 -12.18 2.78
C LYS A 132 -15.14 -11.32 1.55
N LYS A 133 -14.35 -10.26 1.33
CA LYS A 133 -14.48 -9.36 0.19
C LYS A 133 -13.81 -9.91 -1.08
N PHE A 134 -12.55 -10.33 -0.97
CA PHE A 134 -11.79 -10.91 -2.08
C PHE A 134 -11.87 -12.43 -2.04
N LYS A 135 -12.89 -12.97 -2.70
CA LYS A 135 -13.15 -14.41 -2.84
C LYS A 135 -13.50 -14.79 -4.29
N PRO A 136 -13.34 -16.06 -4.68
CA PRO A 136 -13.58 -16.52 -6.05
C PRO A 136 -15.03 -16.38 -6.51
N ASP A 137 -15.98 -16.48 -5.59
CA ASP A 137 -17.40 -16.39 -5.88
C ASP A 137 -17.91 -14.94 -6.00
N GLY A 138 -18.92 -14.75 -6.83
CA GLY A 138 -19.65 -13.49 -6.96
C GLY A 138 -19.59 -12.90 -8.36
N GLU A 139 -20.11 -11.67 -8.48
CA GLU A 139 -20.22 -10.95 -9.74
C GLU A 139 -18.85 -10.67 -10.38
N LYS A 140 -18.81 -10.64 -11.71
CA LYS A 140 -17.64 -10.25 -12.49
C LYS A 140 -17.96 -8.94 -13.18
N ILE A 141 -16.93 -8.14 -13.47
CA ILE A 141 -17.13 -6.97 -14.32
C ILE A 141 -17.54 -7.41 -15.74
N ASN A 142 -18.29 -6.57 -16.43
CA ASN A 142 -18.49 -6.70 -17.86
C ASN A 142 -17.26 -6.19 -18.60
N THR A 143 -16.80 -6.92 -19.60
CA THR A 143 -15.65 -6.55 -20.45
C THR A 143 -15.80 -7.16 -21.83
N ASP A 144 -15.35 -6.43 -22.86
CA ASP A 144 -15.34 -6.90 -24.25
C ASP A 144 -14.13 -7.80 -24.57
N LEU A 145 -13.24 -8.01 -23.60
CA LEU A 145 -12.07 -8.87 -23.77
C LEU A 145 -12.48 -10.35 -23.88
N LYS A 146 -11.96 -11.02 -24.92
CA LYS A 146 -12.10 -12.46 -25.08
C LYS A 146 -11.19 -13.20 -24.10
N LYS A 147 -11.68 -14.29 -23.53
CA LYS A 147 -10.88 -15.18 -22.69
C LYS A 147 -9.84 -15.97 -23.51
N PRO A 148 -8.71 -16.35 -22.89
CA PRO A 148 -8.31 -16.06 -21.51
C PRO A 148 -7.87 -14.60 -21.27
N ILE A 149 -8.10 -14.09 -20.06
CA ILE A 149 -7.75 -12.73 -19.64
C ILE A 149 -6.60 -12.76 -18.62
N ILE A 150 -5.47 -12.15 -18.98
CA ILE A 150 -4.39 -11.81 -18.06
C ILE A 150 -4.71 -10.46 -17.42
N LEU A 151 -4.71 -10.41 -16.09
CA LEU A 151 -4.92 -9.21 -15.30
C LEU A 151 -3.59 -8.69 -14.73
N CYS A 152 -3.36 -7.39 -14.88
CA CYS A 152 -2.26 -6.67 -14.24
C CYS A 152 -2.81 -5.48 -13.45
N VAL A 153 -2.72 -5.53 -12.11
CA VAL A 153 -3.19 -4.45 -11.23
C VAL A 153 -2.01 -3.74 -10.57
N GLY A 154 -1.95 -2.41 -10.66
CA GLY A 154 -0.91 -1.63 -10.01
C GLY A 154 -0.96 -0.14 -10.35
N ALA A 155 -0.15 0.67 -9.66
CA ALA A 155 0.06 2.05 -10.07
C ALA A 155 0.73 2.07 -11.46
N LEU A 156 0.31 2.98 -12.34
CA LEU A 156 0.89 3.11 -13.68
C LEU A 156 2.17 3.95 -13.61
N THR A 157 3.18 3.42 -12.93
CA THR A 157 4.48 4.06 -12.68
C THR A 157 5.59 3.23 -13.32
N LYS A 158 6.75 3.84 -13.57
CA LYS A 158 7.91 3.15 -14.17
C LYS A 158 8.34 1.92 -13.35
N THR A 159 8.31 2.04 -12.03
CA THR A 159 8.69 0.97 -11.08
C THR A 159 7.77 -0.27 -11.14
N LYS A 160 6.56 -0.15 -11.71
CA LYS A 160 5.66 -1.29 -11.90
C LYS A 160 5.92 -2.06 -13.20
N ARG A 161 6.72 -1.50 -14.12
CA ARG A 161 7.21 -2.16 -15.35
C ARG A 161 6.10 -2.85 -16.16
N ILE A 162 4.93 -2.21 -16.22
CA ILE A 162 3.74 -2.73 -16.91
C ILE A 162 4.00 -2.83 -18.43
N ASP A 163 4.92 -2.02 -18.97
CA ASP A 163 5.36 -2.13 -20.35
C ASP A 163 5.95 -3.51 -20.68
N LEU A 164 6.61 -4.16 -19.72
CA LEU A 164 7.12 -5.52 -19.89
C LEU A 164 6.01 -6.56 -19.92
N VAL A 165 4.95 -6.36 -19.13
CA VAL A 165 3.74 -7.21 -19.20
C VAL A 165 3.12 -7.11 -20.59
N ILE A 166 2.94 -5.89 -21.10
CA ILE A 166 2.37 -5.66 -22.44
C ILE A 166 3.22 -6.36 -23.52
N LYS A 167 4.54 -6.16 -23.50
CA LYS A 167 5.48 -6.78 -24.46
C LYS A 167 5.54 -8.31 -24.34
N ALA A 168 5.28 -8.86 -23.15
CA ALA A 168 5.24 -10.30 -22.95
C ALA A 168 3.95 -10.88 -23.53
N VAL A 169 2.80 -10.29 -23.20
CA VAL A 169 1.48 -10.75 -23.69
C VAL A 169 1.35 -10.56 -25.19
N SER A 170 2.00 -9.56 -25.80
CA SER A 170 2.01 -9.39 -27.26
C SER A 170 2.65 -10.53 -28.02
N LYS A 171 3.44 -11.38 -27.35
CA LYS A 171 4.06 -12.58 -27.93
C LYS A 171 3.20 -13.83 -27.78
N ILE A 172 2.01 -13.70 -27.21
CA ILE A 172 1.07 -14.80 -26.97
C ILE A 172 -0.19 -14.54 -27.81
N GLU A 173 -0.54 -15.52 -28.65
CA GLU A 173 -1.75 -15.50 -29.47
C GLU A 173 -2.98 -15.82 -28.60
N ASP A 174 -4.14 -15.31 -29.01
CA ASP A 174 -5.45 -15.60 -28.40
C ASP A 174 -5.61 -15.30 -26.90
N VAL A 175 -4.76 -14.43 -26.32
CA VAL A 175 -4.88 -13.97 -24.92
C VAL A 175 -5.19 -12.48 -24.85
N SER A 176 -6.08 -12.07 -23.94
CA SER A 176 -6.37 -10.67 -23.66
C SER A 176 -5.59 -10.15 -22.44
N LEU A 177 -5.27 -8.85 -22.44
CA LEU A 177 -4.64 -8.17 -21.32
C LEU A 177 -5.55 -7.06 -20.78
N LEU A 178 -5.90 -7.17 -19.50
CA LEU A 178 -6.57 -6.12 -18.74
C LEU A 178 -5.57 -5.49 -17.75
N VAL A 179 -5.22 -4.23 -17.97
CA VAL A 179 -4.42 -3.42 -17.05
C VAL A 179 -5.35 -2.53 -16.22
N VAL A 180 -5.21 -2.60 -14.89
CA VAL A 180 -6.04 -1.80 -13.97
C VAL A 180 -5.16 -0.95 -13.06
N GLY A 181 -5.28 0.37 -13.17
CA GLY A 181 -4.45 1.30 -12.43
C GLY A 181 -4.64 2.76 -12.81
N LYS A 182 -3.95 3.65 -12.10
CA LYS A 182 -3.75 5.06 -12.46
C LYS A 182 -2.29 5.44 -12.23
N GLY A 183 -1.77 6.38 -13.00
CA GLY A 183 -0.40 6.88 -12.81
C GLY A 183 0.14 7.63 -14.02
N GLU A 184 1.35 8.16 -13.87
CA GLU A 184 1.99 9.03 -14.84
C GLU A 184 2.34 8.36 -16.18
N GLU A 185 2.45 7.03 -16.23
CA GLU A 185 2.76 6.27 -17.46
C GLU A 185 1.51 5.87 -18.26
N GLU A 186 0.30 6.29 -17.86
CA GLU A 186 -0.98 5.85 -18.46
C GLU A 186 -1.03 6.03 -19.99
N ASN A 187 -0.75 7.24 -20.49
CA ASN A 187 -0.75 7.52 -21.93
C ASN A 187 0.26 6.64 -22.69
N LYS A 188 1.46 6.46 -22.13
CA LYS A 188 2.51 5.65 -22.75
C LYS A 188 2.12 4.17 -22.81
N LEU A 189 1.54 3.65 -21.74
CA LEU A 189 1.08 2.26 -21.65
C LEU A 189 -0.14 2.01 -22.55
N GLN A 190 -1.08 2.96 -22.63
CA GLN A 190 -2.21 2.91 -23.56
C GLN A 190 -1.72 2.80 -25.01
N THR A 191 -0.81 3.69 -25.42
CA THR A 191 -0.26 3.68 -26.79
C THR A 191 0.46 2.37 -27.10
N LEU A 192 1.30 1.88 -26.18
CA LEU A 192 2.03 0.63 -26.36
C LEU A 192 1.08 -0.58 -26.46
N GLY A 193 0.11 -0.68 -25.56
CA GLY A 193 -0.85 -1.78 -25.55
C GLY A 193 -1.74 -1.79 -26.78
N THR A 194 -2.26 -0.62 -27.18
CA THR A 194 -3.08 -0.50 -28.40
C THR A 194 -2.27 -0.90 -29.64
N SER A 195 -1.02 -0.45 -29.73
CA SER A 195 -0.14 -0.77 -30.87
C SER A 195 0.21 -2.26 -30.99
N LEU A 196 0.38 -2.97 -29.86
CA LEU A 196 0.86 -4.35 -29.87
C LEU A 196 -0.27 -5.39 -29.78
N LEU A 197 -1.40 -5.04 -29.16
CA LEU A 197 -2.48 -5.98 -28.83
C LEU A 197 -3.82 -5.59 -29.47
N GLY A 198 -3.99 -4.34 -29.91
CA GLY A 198 -5.24 -3.86 -30.51
C GLY A 198 -6.44 -4.10 -29.60
N SER A 199 -7.46 -4.78 -30.12
CA SER A 199 -8.71 -5.09 -29.39
C SER A 199 -8.54 -6.09 -28.23
N ARG A 200 -7.38 -6.76 -28.11
CA ARG A 200 -7.08 -7.67 -26.99
C ARG A 200 -6.56 -6.95 -25.75
N PHE A 201 -6.57 -5.61 -25.73
CA PHE A 201 -6.01 -4.82 -24.64
C PHE A 201 -6.99 -3.77 -24.14
N ILE A 202 -7.16 -3.72 -22.82
CA ILE A 202 -7.85 -2.65 -22.12
C ILE A 202 -6.96 -2.15 -20.97
N ILE A 203 -6.85 -0.84 -20.83
CA ILE A 203 -6.33 -0.19 -19.63
C ILE A 203 -7.41 0.71 -19.06
N THR A 204 -7.66 0.58 -17.76
CA THR A 204 -8.73 1.29 -17.07
C THR A 204 -8.46 1.39 -15.57
N SER A 205 -9.39 1.96 -14.81
CA SER A 205 -9.33 2.02 -13.35
C SER A 205 -10.71 1.77 -12.74
N PHE A 206 -10.73 1.16 -11.55
CA PHE A 206 -11.95 0.87 -10.81
C PHE A 206 -11.85 1.37 -9.36
N PRO A 207 -12.98 1.75 -8.74
CA PRO A 207 -13.04 1.95 -7.28
C PRO A 207 -12.64 0.68 -6.51
N TYR A 208 -12.12 0.85 -5.30
CA TYR A 208 -11.66 -0.25 -4.45
C TYR A 208 -12.76 -1.29 -4.14
N GLU A 209 -14.00 -0.84 -4.09
CA GLU A 209 -15.20 -1.64 -3.85
C GLU A 209 -15.47 -2.62 -5.02
N LYS A 210 -15.12 -2.22 -6.25
CA LYS A 210 -15.31 -3.02 -7.47
C LYS A 210 -14.16 -3.96 -7.79
N MET A 211 -13.00 -3.79 -7.17
CA MET A 211 -11.82 -4.62 -7.43
C MET A 211 -12.04 -6.14 -7.26
N PRO A 212 -12.86 -6.66 -6.31
CA PRO A 212 -13.15 -8.09 -6.28
C PRO A 212 -13.78 -8.63 -7.57
N GLU A 213 -14.69 -7.87 -8.20
CA GLU A 213 -15.32 -8.25 -9.47
C GLU A 213 -14.30 -8.27 -10.62
N VAL A 214 -13.33 -7.35 -10.59
CA VAL A 214 -12.22 -7.29 -11.54
C VAL A 214 -11.33 -8.51 -11.41
N TYR A 215 -10.92 -8.89 -10.19
CA TYR A 215 -10.07 -10.07 -9.99
C TYR A 215 -10.75 -11.37 -10.46
N ARG A 216 -12.07 -11.49 -10.32
CA ARG A 216 -12.83 -12.68 -10.72
C ARG A 216 -12.97 -12.87 -12.24
N VAL A 217 -12.74 -11.82 -13.05
CA VAL A 217 -12.80 -11.95 -14.51
C VAL A 217 -11.56 -12.65 -15.07
N ALA A 218 -10.44 -12.49 -14.38
CA ALA A 218 -9.12 -12.93 -14.82
C ALA A 218 -8.97 -14.45 -14.78
N ASP A 219 -8.22 -14.97 -15.74
CA ASP A 219 -7.75 -16.37 -15.77
C ASP A 219 -6.32 -16.47 -15.22
N LEU A 220 -5.55 -15.38 -15.28
CA LEU A 220 -4.21 -15.28 -14.71
C LEU A 220 -3.95 -13.85 -14.20
N PHE A 221 -3.24 -13.73 -13.07
CA PHE A 221 -2.76 -12.46 -12.55
C PHE A 221 -1.24 -12.34 -12.71
N THR A 222 -0.74 -11.17 -13.13
CA THR A 222 0.70 -10.91 -13.23
C THR A 222 1.07 -9.49 -12.80
N LEU A 223 2.25 -9.35 -12.22
CA LEU A 223 2.87 -8.06 -11.89
C LEU A 223 4.39 -8.25 -11.78
N VAL A 224 5.17 -7.42 -12.47
CA VAL A 224 6.64 -7.54 -12.56
C VAL A 224 7.35 -6.30 -12.02
N SER A 225 6.92 -5.85 -10.84
CA SER A 225 7.47 -4.66 -10.17
C SER A 225 8.99 -4.79 -9.95
N GLU A 226 9.68 -3.65 -9.88
CA GLU A 226 11.05 -3.61 -9.39
C GLU A 226 11.14 -4.19 -7.97
N PRO A 227 12.22 -4.93 -7.64
CA PRO A 227 12.47 -5.49 -6.31
C PRO A 227 12.63 -4.44 -5.20
#